data_AF-A0A962KP93-F1
#
_entry.id   AF-A0A962KP93-F1
#
_cell.length_a   1.000
_cell.length_b   1.000
_cell.length_c   1.000
_cell.angle_alpha   90.00
_cell.angle_beta   90.00
_cell.angle_gamma   90.00
#
_symmetry.space_group_name_H-M   'P 1'
#
loop_
_entity.id
_entity.type
_entity.pdbx_description
1 polymer ?
#
loop_
_entity_poly.entity_id
_entity_poly.type
_entity_poly.pdbx_seq_one_letter_code
_entity_poly.pdbx_strand_id
1 'polypeptide(L)'
;MATNTERKESRLVARTSQEIQEIIQRAADYSGTTLSQFLIESAMEKARTVIEKSETLHLSMAGADALFAALENPPKANKKVLEAALRNKNAMNAPNH
;
A
#
# COMPACT_ATOMS: atom_id res chain seq x y z
N MET A 1 39.44 -4.30 8.88
CA MET A 1 38.34 -5.30 8.84
C MET A 1 37.07 -4.55 8.49
N ALA A 2 36.61 -4.61 7.23
CA ALA A 2 35.42 -3.91 6.78
C ALA A 2 34.20 -4.83 6.98
N THR A 3 33.22 -4.35 7.73
CA THR A 3 31.95 -5.06 7.97
C THR A 3 31.14 -5.07 6.69
N ASN A 4 31.15 -6.20 5.99
CA ASN A 4 30.30 -6.48 4.85
C ASN A 4 28.86 -6.59 5.36
N THR A 5 28.11 -5.48 5.32
CA THR A 5 26.66 -5.50 5.48
C THR A 5 26.12 -6.36 4.34
N GLU A 6 25.78 -7.61 4.64
CA GLU A 6 25.04 -8.49 3.75
C GLU A 6 23.78 -7.75 3.28
N ARG A 7 23.77 -7.31 2.02
CA ARG A 7 22.53 -6.90 1.36
C ARG A 7 21.62 -8.12 1.36
N LYS A 8 20.67 -8.16 2.29
CA LYS A 8 19.71 -9.25 2.41
C LYS A 8 18.77 -9.19 1.21
N GLU A 9 19.19 -9.78 0.09
CA GLU A 9 18.40 -9.85 -1.14
C GLU A 9 17.18 -10.73 -0.90
N SER A 10 15.99 -10.13 -0.93
CA SER A 10 14.72 -10.85 -0.86
C SER A 10 14.39 -11.45 -2.21
N ARG A 11 14.17 -12.77 -2.26
CA ARG A 11 13.81 -13.49 -3.48
C ARG A 11 12.29 -13.62 -3.58
N LEU A 12 11.71 -13.14 -4.66
CA LEU A 12 10.32 -13.40 -5.02
C LEU A 12 10.24 -14.72 -5.80
N VAL A 13 9.37 -15.63 -5.37
CA VAL A 13 9.15 -16.94 -6.02
C VAL A 13 7.67 -17.10 -6.30
N ALA A 14 7.34 -17.35 -7.56
CA ALA A 14 5.98 -17.67 -8.01
C ALA A 14 6.03 -18.95 -8.86
N ARG A 15 5.02 -19.82 -8.69
CA ARG A 15 4.82 -20.99 -9.54
C ARG A 15 3.80 -20.64 -10.61
N THR A 16 4.03 -21.10 -11.83
CA THR A 16 3.14 -20.85 -12.96
C THR A 16 3.18 -22.02 -13.95
N SER A 17 2.27 -22.04 -14.92
CA SER A 17 2.29 -23.01 -16.03
C SER A 17 3.33 -22.60 -17.08
N GLN A 18 3.76 -23.57 -17.89
CA GLN A 18 4.66 -23.32 -19.02
C GLN A 18 4.06 -22.32 -20.02
N GLU A 19 2.77 -22.43 -20.32
CA GLU A 19 2.06 -21.51 -21.22
C GLU A 19 2.16 -20.05 -20.75
N ILE A 20 1.95 -19.80 -19.45
CA ILE A 20 2.06 -18.45 -18.89
C ILE A 20 3.51 -17.96 -18.97
N GLN A 21 4.48 -18.83 -18.66
CA GLN A 21 5.90 -18.48 -18.76
C GLN A 21 6.28 -18.09 -20.19
N GLU A 22 5.81 -18.81 -21.21
CA GLU A 22 6.08 -18.52 -22.63
C GLU A 22 5.48 -17.18 -23.07
N ILE A 23 4.27 -16.85 -22.61
CA ILE A 23 3.65 -15.55 -22.87
C ILE A 23 4.48 -14.42 -22.27
N ILE A 24 4.87 -14.54 -21.00
CA ILE A 24 5.66 -13.53 -20.31
C ILE A 24 7.04 -13.39 -20.94
N GLN A 25 7.68 -14.51 -21.32
CA GLN A 25 8.99 -14.47 -22.00
C GLN A 25 8.91 -13.71 -23.32
N ARG A 26 7.91 -13.97 -24.16
CA ARG A 26 7.73 -13.23 -25.42
C ARG A 26 7.53 -11.73 -25.17
N ALA A 27 6.78 -11.36 -24.14
CA ALA A 27 6.60 -9.96 -23.78
C ALA A 27 7.91 -9.31 -23.31
N ALA A 28 8.71 -10.02 -22.51
CA ALA A 28 10.03 -9.56 -22.09
C ALA A 28 10.97 -9.36 -23.30
N ASP A 29 10.95 -10.29 -24.25
CA ASP A 29 11.74 -10.23 -25.49
C ASP A 29 11.33 -9.02 -26.33
N TYR A 30 10.02 -8.75 -26.48
CA TYR A 30 9.49 -7.58 -27.20
C TYR A 30 9.89 -6.25 -26.53
N SER A 31 9.96 -6.23 -25.20
CA SER A 31 10.41 -5.06 -24.45
C SER A 31 11.94 -4.92 -24.41
N GLY A 32 12.71 -5.88 -24.94
CA GLY A 32 14.18 -5.87 -24.89
C GLY A 32 14.73 -6.04 -23.47
N THR A 33 13.99 -6.71 -22.59
CA THR A 33 14.35 -6.90 -21.17
C THR A 33 14.51 -8.39 -20.85
N THR A 34 15.24 -8.70 -19.77
CA THR A 34 15.27 -10.09 -19.27
C THR A 34 13.93 -10.44 -18.62
N LEU A 35 13.58 -11.73 -18.57
CA LEU A 35 12.36 -12.21 -17.91
C LEU A 35 12.24 -11.72 -16.46
N SER A 36 13.34 -11.75 -15.71
CA SER A 36 13.35 -11.29 -14.33
C SER A 36 13.09 -9.79 -14.23
N GLN A 37 13.67 -9.00 -15.13
CA GLN A 37 13.46 -7.55 -15.14
C GLN A 37 12.02 -7.22 -15.50
N PHE A 38 11.48 -7.85 -16.54
CA PHE A 38 10.09 -7.68 -16.96
C PHE A 38 9.10 -8.02 -15.82
N LEU A 39 9.35 -9.10 -15.09
CA LEU A 39 8.52 -9.50 -13.95
C LEU A 39 8.55 -8.47 -12.81
N ILE A 40 9.74 -7.94 -12.48
CA ILE A 40 9.89 -6.94 -11.42
C ILE A 40 9.21 -5.63 -11.83
N GLU A 41 9.43 -5.16 -13.06
CA GLU A 41 8.82 -3.93 -13.58
C GLU A 41 7.29 -4.05 -13.60
N SER A 42 6.76 -5.16 -14.13
CA SER A 42 5.32 -5.42 -14.19
C SER A 42 4.69 -5.51 -12.78
N ALA A 43 5.38 -6.17 -11.85
CA ALA A 43 4.91 -6.28 -10.46
C ALA A 43 4.91 -4.91 -9.77
N MET A 44 5.94 -4.08 -10.00
CA MET A 44 6.06 -2.74 -9.44
C MET A 44 5.00 -1.79 -9.98
N GLU A 45 4.72 -1.82 -11.29
CA GLU A 45 3.65 -1.02 -11.90
C GLU A 45 2.29 -1.36 -11.28
N LYS A 46 1.99 -2.66 -11.14
CA LYS A 46 0.74 -3.10 -10.53
C LYS A 46 0.67 -2.73 -9.05
N ALA A 47 1.77 -2.91 -8.31
CA ALA A 47 1.84 -2.57 -6.90
C ALA A 47 1.58 -1.09 -6.67
N ARG A 48 2.22 -0.21 -7.44
CA ARG A 48 1.98 1.25 -7.38
C ARG A 48 0.50 1.58 -7.57
N THR A 49 -0.10 1.04 -8.63
CA THR A 49 -1.52 1.28 -8.92
C THR A 49 -2.43 0.84 -7.77
N VAL A 50 -2.15 -0.31 -7.14
CA VAL A 50 -2.94 -0.82 -6.02
C VAL A 50 -2.77 0.05 -4.77
N ILE A 51 -1.53 0.43 -4.45
CA ILE A 51 -1.20 1.30 -3.30
C ILE A 51 -1.87 2.66 -3.47
N GLU A 52 -1.69 3.31 -4.62
CA GLU A 52 -2.31 4.61 -4.93
C GLU A 52 -3.83 4.55 -4.80
N LYS A 53 -4.46 3.48 -5.29
CA LYS A 53 -5.91 3.30 -5.17
C LYS A 53 -6.38 3.13 -3.72
N SER A 54 -5.57 2.52 -2.86
CA SER A 54 -5.91 2.34 -1.43
C SER A 54 -5.62 3.56 -0.58
N GLU A 55 -4.56 4.32 -0.90
CA GLU A 55 -4.08 5.44 -0.10
C GLU A 55 -4.64 6.79 -0.56
N THR A 56 -5.12 6.88 -1.80
CA THR A 56 -5.69 8.11 -2.34
C THR A 56 -7.20 8.17 -2.12
N LEU A 57 -7.63 9.09 -1.25
CA LEU A 57 -9.03 9.43 -1.07
C LEU A 57 -9.52 10.22 -2.29
N HIS A 58 -10.15 9.53 -3.24
CA HIS A 58 -10.79 10.18 -4.38
C HIS A 58 -12.09 10.84 -3.91
N LEU A 59 -12.08 12.15 -3.77
CA LEU A 59 -13.25 12.94 -3.44
C LEU A 59 -13.85 13.59 -4.70
N SER A 60 -15.17 13.66 -4.76
CA SER A 60 -15.83 14.61 -5.67
C SER A 60 -15.49 16.04 -5.24
N MET A 61 -15.67 17.03 -6.12
CA MET A 61 -15.48 18.45 -5.74
C MET A 61 -16.26 18.81 -4.46
N ALA A 62 -17.52 18.40 -4.37
CA ALA A 62 -18.32 18.62 -3.15
C ALA A 62 -17.75 17.91 -1.91
N GLY A 63 -17.16 16.72 -2.08
CA GLY A 63 -16.48 16.01 -0.99
C GLY A 63 -15.17 16.68 -0.57
N ALA A 64 -14.42 17.24 -1.52
CA ALA A 64 -13.21 18.02 -1.24
C ALA A 64 -13.54 19.31 -0.50
N ASP A 65 -14.57 20.05 -0.93
CA ASP A 65 -15.04 21.26 -0.26
C ASP A 65 -15.51 20.96 1.17
N ALA A 66 -16.25 19.86 1.36
CA ALA A 66 -16.68 19.42 2.69
C ALA A 66 -15.49 19.03 3.58
N LEU A 67 -14.45 18.38 3.02
CA LEU A 67 -13.23 18.05 3.74
C LEU A 67 -12.46 19.33 4.13
N PHE A 68 -12.26 20.26 3.19
CA PHE A 68 -11.59 21.52 3.47
C PHE A 68 -12.33 22.34 4.53
N ALA A 69 -13.66 22.46 4.41
CA ALA A 69 -14.47 23.13 5.41
C ALA A 69 -14.34 22.48 6.80
N ALA A 70 -14.26 21.15 6.88
CA ALA A 70 -14.07 20.41 8.12
C ALA A 70 -12.64 20.53 8.69
N LEU A 71 -11.62 20.73 7.85
CA LEU A 71 -10.24 20.97 8.29
C LEU A 71 -10.05 22.41 8.79
N GLU A 72 -10.65 23.39 8.10
CA GLU A 72 -10.55 24.81 8.45
C GLU A 72 -11.42 25.17 9.67
N ASN A 73 -12.60 24.55 9.77
CA ASN A 73 -13.51 24.68 10.90
C ASN A 73 -13.82 23.31 11.50
N PRO A 74 -12.91 22.75 12.32
CA PRO A 74 -13.09 21.43 12.91
C PRO A 74 -14.37 21.39 13.75
N PRO A 75 -15.32 20.50 13.43
CA PRO A 75 -16.57 20.42 14.17
C PRO A 75 -16.31 19.94 15.60
N LYS A 76 -17.08 20.44 16.57
CA LYS A 76 -16.98 19.98 17.96
C LYS A 76 -17.28 18.48 18.03
N ALA A 77 -16.43 17.73 18.73
CA ALA A 77 -16.63 16.31 18.95
C ALA A 77 -18.00 16.05 19.57
N ASN A 78 -18.79 15.18 18.94
CA ASN A 78 -20.10 14.81 19.48
C ASN A 78 -19.93 13.84 20.67
N LYS A 79 -20.98 13.72 21.50
CA LYS A 79 -20.96 12.86 22.70
C LYS A 79 -20.55 11.42 22.38
N LYS A 80 -21.00 10.85 21.26
CA LYS A 80 -20.67 9.47 20.87
C LYS A 80 -19.18 9.28 20.57
N VAL A 81 -18.54 10.25 19.89
CA VAL A 81 -17.10 10.23 19.60
C VAL A 81 -16.29 10.36 20.89
N LEU A 82 -16.73 11.22 21.82
CA LEU A 82 -16.07 11.38 23.11
C LEU A 82 -16.14 10.09 23.96
N GLU A 83 -17.32 9.47 24.06
CA GLU A 83 -17.52 8.19 24.75
C GLU A 83 -16.70 7.06 24.11
N ALA A 84 -16.58 7.03 22.78
CA ALA A 84 -15.72 6.06 22.09
C ALA A 84 -14.23 6.27 22.40
N ALA A 85 -13.76 7.52 22.42
CA ALA A 85 -12.39 7.86 22.77
C ALA A 85 -12.05 7.49 24.23
N LEU A 86 -12.98 7.74 25.16
CA LEU A 86 -12.83 7.36 26.56
C LEU A 86 -12.75 5.84 26.74
N ARG A 87 -13.60 5.07 26.05
CA ARG A 87 -13.54 3.60 26.06
C ARG A 87 -12.21 3.07 25.52
N ASN A 88 -11.70 3.64 24.43
CA ASN A 88 -10.40 3.25 23.88
C ASN A 88 -9.25 3.56 24.85
N LYS A 89 -9.24 4.76 25.45
CA LYS A 89 -8.24 5.15 26.46
C LYS A 89 -8.23 4.20 27.67
N ASN A 90 -9.40 3.77 28.12
CA ASN A 90 -9.52 2.83 29.23
C ASN A 90 -9.06 1.41 28.85
N ALA A 91 -9.25 0.99 27.60
CA ALA A 91 -8.76 -0.30 27.11
C ALA A 91 -7.23 -0.34 26.93
N MET A 92 -6.59 0.77 26.52
CA MET A 92 -5.12 0.85 26.42
C MET A 92 -4.43 1.01 27.79
N ASN A 93 -5.15 1.47 28.80
CA ASN A 93 -4.66 1.62 30.18
C ASN A 93 -5.01 0.43 31.08
N ALA A 94 -5.72 -0.58 30.55
CA ALA A 94 -5.94 -1.82 31.29
C ALA A 94 -4.62 -2.62 31.33
N PRO A 95 -4.15 -3.06 32.51
CA PRO A 95 -2.94 -3.87 32.59
C PRO A 95 -3.16 -5.16 31.82
N ASN A 96 -2.23 -5.49 30.91
CA ASN A 96 -2.11 -6.85 30.37
C ASN A 96 -2.07 -7.81 31.56
N HIS A 97 -3.09 -8.65 31.67
CA HIS A 97 -3.23 -9.64 32.73
C HIS A 97 -2.75 -11.01 32.26
#